data_AF-A0A9J9FTY7-F1
#
_entry.id   AF-A0A9J9FTY7-F1
#
_cell.length_a   1.000
_cell.length_b   1.000
_cell.length_c   1.000
_cell.angle_alpha   90.00
_cell.angle_beta   90.00
_cell.angle_gamma   90.00
#
_symmetry.space_group_name_H-M   'P 1'
#
loop_
_entity.id
_entity.type
_entity.pdbx_description
1 polymer ?
#
loop_
_entity_poly.entity_id
_entity_poly.type
_entity_poly.pdbx_seq_one_letter_code
_entity_poly.pdbx_strand_id
1 'polypeptide(L)'
;MRRVSILAALLLGHALAAGVAQAQTSPAFGPLSATPSQDASGDMPLADYLGLLKQIAPSAESGSRTYLAALRLRCGRILTTAELRQAVSEGEGNPALMGLIRAAHQKDTAARDRLVAQLPCPRGGTR
;
A
#
# COMPACT_ATOMS: atom_id res chain seq x y z
N MET A 1 14.56 52.28 56.17
CA MET A 1 15.65 51.60 56.92
C MET A 1 15.43 50.11 56.72
N ARG A 2 16.35 49.26 56.27
CA ARG A 2 17.80 49.30 56.20
C ARG A 2 18.21 48.02 55.41
N ARG A 3 19.26 48.10 54.59
CA ARG A 3 20.20 47.00 54.22
C ARG A 3 19.61 45.93 53.28
N VAL A 4 19.90 45.88 51.98
CA VAL A 4 21.21 45.77 51.29
C VAL A 4 22.17 44.82 51.99
N SER A 5 22.55 43.79 51.24
CA SER A 5 23.65 42.84 51.44
C SER A 5 23.40 41.71 52.43
N ILE A 6 23.16 40.51 51.90
CA ILE A 6 24.23 39.50 51.82
C ILE A 6 24.04 38.76 50.48
N LEU A 7 24.90 39.15 49.54
CA LEU A 7 25.33 38.35 48.41
C LEU A 7 26.12 37.13 48.91
N ALA A 8 26.19 36.12 48.04
CA ALA A 8 27.21 35.08 48.03
C ALA A 8 26.99 33.86 48.95
N ALA A 9 26.40 32.83 48.32
CA ALA A 9 26.70 31.40 48.43
C ALA A 9 25.34 30.70 48.21
N LEU A 10 25.10 29.83 47.24
CA LEU A 10 25.92 28.74 46.74
C LEU A 10 25.51 28.45 45.29
N LEU A 11 26.52 28.32 44.43
CA LEU A 11 26.67 27.26 43.41
C LEU A 11 25.54 27.09 42.37
N LEU A 12 25.69 27.67 41.18
CA LEU A 12 26.48 27.12 40.06
C LEU A 12 25.93 25.77 39.55
N GLY A 13 25.26 25.83 38.40
CA GLY A 13 25.30 24.78 37.38
C GLY A 13 24.36 23.59 37.60
N HIS A 14 23.12 23.67 37.10
CA HIS A 14 22.38 22.46 36.73
C HIS A 14 21.97 22.56 35.25
N ALA A 15 22.99 22.25 34.45
CA ALA A 15 23.03 21.69 33.11
C ALA A 15 21.73 21.63 32.29
N LEU A 16 21.80 22.27 31.12
CA LEU A 16 21.05 21.93 29.92
C LEU A 16 21.18 20.42 29.64
N ALA A 17 20.13 19.66 29.93
CA ALA A 17 19.96 18.31 29.38
C ALA A 17 19.38 18.44 27.97
N ALA A 18 20.23 18.82 27.02
CA ALA A 18 19.97 18.59 25.60
C ALA A 18 19.99 17.08 25.37
N GLY A 19 18.81 16.45 25.42
CA GLY A 19 18.63 15.06 25.03
C GLY A 19 18.88 14.91 23.53
N VAL A 20 20.14 14.69 23.15
CA VAL A 20 20.46 14.17 21.82
C VAL A 20 19.98 12.72 21.78
N ALA A 21 18.76 12.53 21.28
CA ALA A 21 18.30 11.21 20.89
C ALA A 21 19.26 10.70 19.81
N GLN A 22 20.15 9.80 20.18
CA GLN A 22 20.92 9.00 19.23
C GLN A 22 19.91 8.14 18.45
N ALA A 23 19.49 8.64 17.29
CA ALA A 23 18.84 7.82 16.30
C ALA A 23 19.86 6.76 15.84
N GLN A 24 19.72 5.55 16.39
CA GLN A 24 20.37 4.34 15.89
C GLN A 24 19.80 4.04 14.50
N THR A 25 20.39 4.63 13.48
CA THR A 25 20.14 4.22 12.10
C THR A 25 21.13 3.10 11.80
N SER A 26 20.67 1.85 11.91
CA SER A 26 21.41 0.71 11.38
C SER A 26 21.60 0.94 9.87
N PRO A 27 22.83 0.88 9.32
CA PRO A 27 23.02 0.90 7.89
C PRO A 27 22.57 -0.45 7.32
N ALA A 28 21.27 -0.60 7.07
CA ALA A 28 20.73 -1.70 6.28
C ALA A 28 20.66 -1.28 4.80
N PHE A 29 21.80 -0.92 4.23
CA PHE A 29 21.93 -0.67 2.79
C PHE A 29 23.09 -1.50 2.25
N GLY A 30 22.92 -2.84 2.26
CA GLY A 30 23.56 -3.67 1.25
C GLY A 30 22.78 -3.51 -0.06
N PRO A 31 23.43 -3.58 -1.24
CA PRO A 31 22.70 -3.52 -2.50
C PRO A 31 21.70 -4.68 -2.50
N LEU A 32 20.40 -4.35 -2.44
CA LEU A 32 19.38 -5.27 -2.88
C LEU A 32 19.68 -5.46 -4.36
N SER A 33 20.28 -6.60 -4.72
CA SER A 33 20.23 -7.09 -6.07
C SER A 33 18.75 -7.22 -6.41
N ALA A 34 18.18 -6.14 -6.95
CA ALA A 34 16.96 -6.14 -7.70
C ALA A 34 17.23 -6.91 -8.99
N THR A 35 17.54 -8.20 -8.84
CA THR A 35 17.14 -9.19 -9.82
C THR A 35 15.64 -8.98 -9.90
N PRO A 36 15.10 -8.51 -11.04
CA PRO A 36 13.68 -8.54 -11.20
C PRO A 36 13.32 -10.00 -11.00
N SER A 37 12.50 -10.33 -10.02
CA SER A 37 11.81 -11.61 -9.97
C SER A 37 10.72 -11.65 -11.06
N GLN A 38 11.07 -11.20 -12.26
CA GLN A 38 10.57 -11.67 -13.55
C GLN A 38 11.24 -13.04 -13.67
N ASP A 39 10.67 -14.17 -13.28
CA ASP A 39 9.87 -14.95 -14.22
C ASP A 39 9.21 -16.18 -13.56
N ALA A 40 9.20 -16.30 -12.23
CA ALA A 40 8.53 -17.44 -11.57
C ALA A 40 7.03 -17.22 -11.30
N SER A 41 6.55 -15.97 -11.45
CA SER A 41 5.17 -15.61 -11.06
C SER A 41 4.23 -15.46 -12.26
N GLY A 42 4.74 -15.37 -13.49
CA GLY A 42 3.91 -15.24 -14.71
C GLY A 42 3.08 -16.50 -15.02
N ASP A 43 3.51 -17.66 -14.52
CA ASP A 43 3.02 -18.97 -14.93
C ASP A 43 1.85 -19.49 -14.08
N MET A 44 1.49 -18.80 -12.99
CA MET A 44 0.39 -19.23 -12.11
C MET A 44 -0.97 -19.00 -12.79
N PRO A 45 -1.83 -20.03 -12.88
CA PRO A 45 -3.20 -19.88 -13.35
C PRO A 45 -3.96 -18.84 -12.53
N LEU A 46 -4.78 -18.02 -13.19
CA LEU A 46 -5.53 -16.95 -12.55
C LEU A 46 -6.42 -17.46 -11.41
N ALA A 47 -7.00 -18.65 -11.58
CA ALA A 47 -7.84 -19.29 -10.58
C ALA A 47 -7.07 -19.60 -9.29
N ASP A 48 -5.83 -20.08 -9.41
CA ASP A 48 -4.98 -20.42 -8.27
C ASP A 48 -4.54 -19.16 -7.53
N TYR A 49 -4.17 -18.10 -8.27
CA TYR A 49 -3.85 -16.81 -7.67
C TYR A 49 -5.03 -16.20 -6.90
N LEU A 50 -6.25 -16.26 -7.46
CA LEU A 50 -7.46 -15.85 -6.74
C LEU A 50 -7.72 -16.77 -5.53
N GLY A 51 -7.41 -18.06 -5.63
CA GLY A 51 -7.48 -19.00 -4.51
C GLY A 51 -6.56 -18.59 -3.35
N LEU A 52 -5.33 -18.19 -3.66
CA LEU A 52 -4.39 -17.64 -2.67
C LEU A 52 -4.90 -16.33 -2.07
N LEU A 53 -5.40 -15.41 -2.90
CA LEU A 53 -6.01 -14.17 -2.41
C LEU A 53 -7.16 -14.45 -1.45
N LYS A 54 -7.99 -15.47 -1.71
CA LYS A 54 -9.10 -15.84 -0.82
C LYS A 54 -8.60 -16.27 0.56
N GLN A 55 -7.47 -16.98 0.63
CA GLN A 55 -6.90 -17.44 1.88
C GLN A 55 -6.29 -16.28 2.70
N ILE A 56 -5.67 -15.32 2.02
CA ILE A 56 -4.96 -14.19 2.67
C ILE A 56 -5.93 -13.06 3.03
N ALA A 57 -6.77 -12.68 2.07
CA ALA A 57 -7.69 -11.56 2.17
C ALA A 57 -8.94 -11.83 1.30
N PRO A 58 -10.02 -12.39 1.89
CA PRO A 58 -11.25 -12.69 1.14
C PRO A 58 -11.85 -11.50 0.38
N SER A 59 -11.70 -10.29 0.91
CA SER A 59 -12.10 -9.05 0.24
C SER A 59 -11.24 -8.73 -0.99
N ALA A 60 -9.95 -9.06 -0.96
CA ALA A 60 -9.05 -8.87 -2.09
C ALA A 60 -9.44 -9.76 -3.26
N GLU A 61 -9.78 -11.02 -2.98
CA GLU A 61 -10.27 -11.95 -4.00
C GLU A 61 -11.59 -11.45 -4.62
N SER A 62 -12.59 -11.13 -3.79
CA SER A 62 -13.89 -10.66 -4.27
C SER A 62 -13.80 -9.34 -5.06
N GLY A 63 -12.98 -8.40 -4.57
CA GLY A 63 -12.68 -7.15 -5.27
C GLY A 63 -11.98 -7.38 -6.61
N SER A 64 -11.01 -8.31 -6.65
CA SER A 64 -10.29 -8.70 -7.88
C SER A 64 -11.23 -9.35 -8.90
N ARG A 65 -12.09 -10.28 -8.48
CA ARG A 65 -13.10 -10.87 -9.38
C ARG A 65 -14.03 -9.82 -9.97
N THR A 66 -14.47 -8.87 -9.15
CA THR A 66 -15.32 -7.75 -9.60
C THR A 66 -14.58 -6.87 -10.62
N TYR A 67 -13.32 -6.55 -10.35
CA TYR A 67 -12.47 -5.75 -11.23
C TYR A 67 -12.26 -6.43 -12.59
N LEU A 68 -11.92 -7.72 -12.60
CA LEU A 68 -11.74 -8.53 -13.82
C LEU A 68 -13.03 -8.57 -14.65
N ALA A 69 -14.17 -8.84 -14.00
CA ALA A 69 -15.47 -8.87 -14.67
C ALA A 69 -15.83 -7.50 -15.26
N ALA A 70 -15.59 -6.42 -14.51
CA ALA A 70 -15.88 -5.06 -14.96
C ALA A 70 -15.00 -4.65 -16.15
N LEU A 71 -13.70 -4.99 -16.16
CA LEU A 71 -12.83 -4.76 -17.31
C LEU A 71 -13.24 -5.55 -18.55
N ARG A 72 -13.66 -6.81 -18.38
CA ARG A 72 -14.16 -7.62 -19.48
C ARG A 72 -15.44 -7.02 -20.07
N LEU A 73 -16.38 -6.61 -19.24
CA LEU A 73 -17.67 -6.09 -19.67
C LEU A 73 -17.56 -4.69 -20.30
N ARG A 74 -16.77 -3.80 -19.69
CA ARG A 74 -16.71 -2.39 -20.11
C ARG A 74 -15.63 -2.10 -21.15
N CYS A 75 -14.52 -2.81 -21.07
CA CYS A 75 -13.35 -2.53 -21.90
C CYS A 75 -13.03 -3.68 -22.87
N GLY A 76 -13.77 -4.81 -22.81
CA GLY A 76 -13.49 -5.98 -23.65
C GLY A 76 -12.14 -6.65 -23.37
N ARG A 77 -11.50 -6.33 -22.24
CA ARG A 77 -10.14 -6.79 -21.91
C ARG A 77 -10.19 -7.91 -20.90
N ILE A 78 -9.39 -8.95 -21.15
CA ILE A 78 -9.13 -10.03 -20.21
C ILE A 78 -7.73 -9.79 -19.64
N LEU A 79 -7.63 -9.69 -18.31
CA LEU A 79 -6.35 -9.53 -17.64
C LEU A 79 -5.70 -10.89 -17.38
N THR A 80 -4.40 -10.94 -17.58
CA THR A 80 -3.55 -12.06 -17.16
C THR A 80 -3.31 -12.03 -15.64
N THR A 81 -2.85 -13.14 -15.07
CA THR A 81 -2.44 -13.20 -13.67
C THR A 81 -1.34 -12.19 -13.35
N ALA A 82 -0.38 -12.00 -14.27
CA ALA A 82 0.71 -11.04 -14.11
C ALA A 82 0.19 -9.60 -14.03
N GLU A 83 -0.74 -9.23 -14.91
CA GLU A 83 -1.36 -7.90 -14.91
C GLU A 83 -2.21 -7.64 -13.66
N LEU A 84 -2.96 -8.65 -13.20
CA LEU A 84 -3.70 -8.53 -11.95
C LEU A 84 -2.76 -8.36 -10.76
N ARG A 85 -1.68 -9.14 -10.69
CA ARG A 85 -0.70 -9.03 -9.62
C ARG A 85 -0.01 -7.67 -9.63
N GLN A 86 0.37 -7.17 -10.80
CA GLN A 86 0.89 -5.81 -10.94
C GLN A 86 -0.14 -4.80 -10.43
N ALA A 87 -1.40 -4.91 -10.84
CA ALA A 87 -2.46 -4.02 -10.36
C ALA A 87 -2.70 -4.11 -8.83
N VAL A 88 -2.37 -5.22 -8.18
CA VAL A 88 -2.44 -5.35 -6.72
C VAL A 88 -1.21 -4.75 -6.04
N SER A 89 -0.02 -4.93 -6.62
CA SER A 89 1.27 -4.67 -5.95
C SER A 89 2.00 -3.40 -6.42
N GLU A 90 1.57 -2.76 -7.50
CA GLU A 90 2.21 -1.57 -8.05
C GLU A 90 1.94 -0.33 -7.19
N GLY A 91 2.95 0.16 -6.47
CA GLY A 91 2.81 1.30 -5.56
C GLY A 91 1.77 1.01 -4.47
N GLU A 92 0.74 1.85 -4.38
CA GLU A 92 -0.42 1.65 -3.50
C GLU A 92 -1.48 0.69 -4.10
N GLY A 93 -1.17 0.08 -5.24
CA GLY A 93 -2.10 -0.68 -6.07
C GLY A 93 -2.91 0.19 -7.02
N ASN A 94 -3.62 -0.46 -7.95
CA ASN A 94 -4.54 0.21 -8.84
C ASN A 94 -5.71 0.79 -8.04
N PRO A 95 -5.99 2.12 -8.14
CA PRO A 95 -6.95 2.77 -7.26
C PRO A 95 -8.38 2.25 -7.44
N ALA A 96 -8.77 1.85 -8.65
CA ALA A 96 -10.08 1.28 -8.90
C ALA A 96 -10.19 -0.14 -8.30
N LEU A 97 -9.15 -0.96 -8.42
CA LEU A 97 -9.07 -2.25 -7.77
C LEU A 97 -9.10 -2.11 -6.24
N MET A 98 -8.28 -1.24 -5.67
CA MET A 98 -8.25 -1.00 -4.22
C MET A 98 -9.58 -0.47 -3.69
N GLY A 99 -10.26 0.38 -4.48
CA GLY A 99 -11.64 0.80 -4.19
C GLY A 99 -12.62 -0.37 -4.13
N LEU A 100 -12.53 -1.31 -5.07
CA LEU A 100 -13.39 -2.50 -5.11
C LEU A 100 -13.09 -3.47 -3.96
N ILE A 101 -11.81 -3.65 -3.60
CA ILE A 101 -11.41 -4.44 -2.44
C ILE A 101 -11.97 -3.84 -1.15
N ARG A 102 -11.90 -2.51 -1.00
CA ARG A 102 -12.49 -1.79 0.12
C ARG A 102 -14.00 -1.95 0.17
N ALA A 103 -14.69 -1.78 -0.95
CA ALA A 103 -16.14 -1.97 -1.05
C ALA A 103 -16.54 -3.41 -0.69
N ALA A 104 -15.77 -4.40 -1.15
CA ALA A 104 -15.98 -5.82 -0.80
C ALA A 104 -15.77 -6.07 0.70
N HIS A 105 -14.73 -5.50 1.32
CA HIS A 105 -14.49 -5.59 2.75
C HIS A 105 -15.64 -5.00 3.58
N GLN A 106 -16.15 -3.84 3.15
CA GLN A 106 -17.24 -3.13 3.84
C GLN A 106 -18.63 -3.67 3.50
N LYS A 107 -18.73 -4.60 2.53
CA LYS A 107 -19.99 -5.08 1.95
C LYS A 107 -20.85 -3.94 1.37
N ASP A 108 -20.20 -2.88 0.88
CA ASP A 108 -20.85 -1.72 0.28
C ASP A 108 -21.10 -1.97 -1.22
N THR A 109 -22.30 -2.46 -1.53
CA THR A 109 -22.73 -2.73 -2.91
C THR A 109 -22.90 -1.45 -3.73
N ALA A 110 -23.33 -0.35 -3.11
CA ALA A 110 -23.52 0.92 -3.80
C ALA A 110 -22.19 1.56 -4.20
N ALA A 111 -21.16 1.47 -3.35
CA ALA A 111 -19.80 1.87 -3.72
C ALA A 111 -19.23 0.97 -4.82
N ARG A 112 -19.41 -0.35 -4.72
CA ARG A 112 -18.98 -1.29 -5.75
C ARG A 112 -19.57 -0.93 -7.12
N ASP A 113 -20.88 -0.72 -7.19
CA ASP A 113 -21.56 -0.46 -8.46
C ASP A 113 -21.14 0.88 -9.06
N ARG A 114 -20.96 1.92 -8.22
CA ARG A 114 -20.39 3.20 -8.64
C ARG A 114 -18.97 3.08 -9.20
N LEU A 115 -18.11 2.29 -8.55
CA LEU A 115 -16.73 2.05 -9.00
C LEU A 115 -16.71 1.29 -10.32
N VAL A 116 -17.55 0.26 -10.48
CA VAL A 116 -17.68 -0.49 -11.74
C VAL A 116 -18.10 0.45 -12.88
N ALA A 117 -19.08 1.33 -12.64
CA ALA A 117 -19.56 2.29 -13.64
C ALA A 117 -18.51 3.35 -14.02
N GLN A 118 -17.58 3.67 -13.12
CA GLN A 118 -16.55 4.71 -13.31
C GLN A 118 -15.18 4.15 -13.71
N LEU A 119 -15.00 2.82 -13.71
CA LEU A 119 -13.76 2.14 -14.07
C LEU A 119 -13.16 2.66 -15.40
N PRO A 120 -11.95 3.25 -15.39
CA PRO A 120 -11.33 3.75 -16.61
C PRO A 120 -10.87 2.57 -17.48
N CYS A 121 -11.17 2.63 -18.78
CA CYS A 121 -10.55 1.71 -19.73
C CYS A 121 -9.14 2.21 -20.05
N PRO A 122 -8.10 1.37 -19.88
CA PRO A 122 -6.74 1.74 -20.28
C PRO A 122 -6.73 2.03 -21.78
N ARG A 123 -6.25 3.23 -22.16
CA ARG A 123 -6.13 3.63 -23.57
C ARG A 123 -5.01 2.80 -24.21
N GLY A 124 -5.35 2.00 -25.21
CA GLY A 124 -4.37 1.32 -26.07
C GLY A 124 -3.74 0.07 -25.44
N GLY A 125 -4.48 -1.04 -25.43
CA GLY A 125 -3.87 -2.35 -25.69
C GLY A 125 -4.25 -2.70 -27.12
N THR A 126 -3.27 -2.78 -28.01
CA THR A 126 -3.46 -3.21 -29.40
C THR A 126 -4.28 -4.49 -29.42
N ARG A 127 -5.39 -4.45 -30.18
CA ARG A 127 -6.20 -5.61 -30.52
C ARG A 127 -5.38 -6.58 -31.37
#